data_AF-A0A6P1YNT8-F1
#
_entry.id   AF-A0A6P1YNT8-F1
#
_cell.length_a   1.000
_cell.length_b   1.000
_cell.length_c   1.000
_cell.angle_alpha   90.00
_cell.angle_beta   90.00
_cell.angle_gamma   90.00
#
_symmetry.space_group_name_H-M   'P 1'
#
loop_
_entity.id
_entity.type
_entity.pdbx_description
1 polymer ?
#
loop_
_entity_poly.entity_id
_entity_poly.type
_entity_poly.pdbx_seq_one_letter_code
_entity_poly.pdbx_strand_id
1 'polypeptide(L)'
;MTDSTKALGIEYHRIAMHLNLLEKDATHPLDFKVEASNTSPSMVLRAGQGLRSAHSDVSLGYELMRQVMMEALRARLSELDEKLVGTEGGNKPIEKLQYGDQTEA
;
A
#
# COMPACT_ATOMS: atom_id res chain seq x y z
N MET A 1 -6.85 8.40 21.03
CA MET A 1 -5.98 7.31 20.53
C MET A 1 -6.71 6.37 19.58
N THR A 2 -7.97 6.01 19.83
CA THR A 2 -8.83 5.16 18.98
C THR A 2 -9.02 5.67 17.55
N ASP A 3 -9.05 6.99 17.35
CA ASP A 3 -9.20 7.57 16.01
C ASP A 3 -7.94 7.39 15.15
N SER A 4 -6.77 7.30 15.78
CA SER A 4 -5.49 7.10 15.10
C SER A 4 -5.36 5.67 14.56
N THR A 5 -5.69 4.67 15.38
CA THR A 5 -5.70 3.26 14.94
C THR A 5 -6.79 2.99 13.90
N LYS A 6 -7.96 3.61 14.03
CA LYS A 6 -9.01 3.52 12.99
C LYS A 6 -8.57 4.12 11.67
N ALA A 7 -7.89 5.28 11.69
CA ALA A 7 -7.34 5.89 10.50
C ALA A 7 -6.29 5.00 9.83
N LEU A 8 -5.37 4.41 10.61
CA LEU A 8 -4.36 3.46 10.12
C LEU A 8 -5.00 2.21 9.50
N GLY A 9 -6.05 1.65 10.12
CA GLY A 9 -6.77 0.50 9.59
C GLY A 9 -7.49 0.81 8.26
N ILE A 10 -8.07 2.00 8.13
CA ILE A 10 -8.69 2.47 6.86
C ILE A 10 -7.62 2.63 5.78
N GLU A 11 -6.46 3.21 6.10
CA GLU A 11 -5.34 3.36 5.17
C GLU A 11 -4.83 1.99 4.71
N TYR A 12 -4.59 1.07 5.66
CA TYR A 12 -4.17 -0.29 5.38
C TYR A 12 -5.13 -1.00 4.42
N HIS A 13 -6.43 -0.98 4.72
CA HIS A 13 -7.43 -1.62 3.89
C HIS A 13 -7.48 -1.04 2.48
N ARG A 14 -7.39 0.30 2.36
CA ARG A 14 -7.35 0.97 1.05
C ARG A 14 -6.15 0.52 0.23
N ILE A 15 -4.96 0.49 0.82
CA ILE A 15 -3.73 0.10 0.12
C ILE A 15 -3.79 -1.38 -0.28
N ALA A 16 -4.26 -2.26 0.61
CA ALA A 16 -4.42 -3.67 0.33
C ALA A 16 -5.38 -3.93 -0.84
N MET A 17 -6.49 -3.19 -0.90
CA MET A 17 -7.43 -3.27 -2.02
C MET A 17 -6.80 -2.84 -3.35
N HIS A 18 -6.03 -1.74 -3.35
CA HIS A 18 -5.33 -1.28 -4.54
C HIS A 18 -4.26 -2.28 -5.01
N LEU A 19 -3.48 -2.85 -4.09
CA LEU A 19 -2.50 -3.88 -4.41
C LEU A 19 -3.17 -5.11 -5.04
N ASN A 20 -4.23 -5.62 -4.41
CA ASN A 20 -4.99 -6.79 -4.89
C ASN A 20 -5.53 -6.57 -6.31
N LEU A 21 -6.01 -5.36 -6.59
CA LEU A 21 -6.49 -4.98 -7.91
C LEU A 21 -5.36 -4.96 -8.95
N LEU A 22 -4.19 -4.41 -8.62
CA LEU A 22 -3.02 -4.47 -9.53
C LEU A 22 -2.48 -5.89 -9.73
N GLU A 23 -2.61 -6.77 -8.73
CA GLU A 23 -2.18 -8.17 -8.82
C GLU A 23 -3.12 -9.03 -9.68
N LYS A 24 -4.43 -8.77 -9.61
CA LYS A 24 -5.46 -9.51 -10.35
C LYS A 24 -5.68 -9.00 -11.77
N ASP A 25 -5.57 -7.69 -11.97
CA ASP A 25 -5.77 -7.05 -13.27
C ASP A 25 -4.47 -6.40 -13.74
N ALA A 26 -3.72 -7.16 -14.54
CA ALA A 26 -2.49 -6.69 -15.17
C ALA A 26 -2.72 -5.58 -16.21
N THR A 27 -3.96 -5.21 -16.52
CA THR A 27 -4.28 -4.14 -17.46
C THR A 27 -4.77 -2.87 -16.78
N HIS A 28 -4.86 -2.88 -15.45
CA HIS A 28 -5.39 -1.77 -14.70
C HIS A 28 -4.58 -0.49 -14.93
N PRO A 29 -5.21 0.64 -15.31
CA PRO A 29 -4.49 1.90 -15.53
C PRO A 29 -3.79 2.39 -14.26
N LEU A 30 -2.59 2.95 -14.42
CA LEU A 30 -1.86 3.59 -13.32
C LEU A 30 -2.06 5.09 -13.40
N ASP A 31 -2.80 5.63 -12.42
CA ASP A 31 -3.03 7.06 -12.29
C ASP A 31 -2.03 7.68 -11.32
N PHE A 32 -1.29 8.68 -11.77
CA PHE A 32 -0.34 9.39 -10.92
C PHE A 32 -0.44 10.91 -11.11
N LYS A 33 -0.21 11.61 -9.99
CA LYS A 33 -0.12 13.05 -9.94
C LYS A 33 1.35 13.44 -9.95
N VAL A 34 1.74 14.33 -10.86
CA VAL A 34 3.08 14.92 -10.89
C VAL A 34 3.02 16.25 -10.16
N GLU A 35 3.55 16.32 -8.94
CA GLU A 35 3.40 17.49 -8.06
C GLU A 35 4.05 18.78 -8.61
N ALA A 36 5.10 18.66 -9.41
CA ALA A 36 5.82 19.79 -10.02
C ALA A 36 5.31 20.17 -11.43
N SER A 37 4.22 19.57 -11.90
CA SER A 37 3.62 19.89 -13.19
C SER A 37 2.63 21.04 -13.02
N ASN A 38 2.93 22.21 -13.62
CA ASN A 38 1.99 23.34 -13.70
C ASN A 38 0.72 23.02 -14.51
N THR A 39 0.67 21.85 -15.14
CA THR A 39 -0.51 21.30 -15.80
C THR A 39 -1.12 20.23 -14.89
N SER A 40 -2.30 20.51 -14.33
CA SER A 40 -3.16 19.47 -13.77
C SER A 40 -3.85 18.74 -14.92
N PRO A 41 -3.23 17.70 -15.47
CA PRO A 41 -3.96 16.45 -15.50
C PRO A 41 -3.22 15.34 -14.75
N SER A 42 -4.00 14.49 -14.09
CA SER A 42 -3.56 13.16 -13.69
C SER A 42 -3.03 12.44 -14.91
N MET A 43 -1.79 11.96 -14.85
CA MET A 43 -1.23 11.14 -15.92
C MET A 43 -1.73 9.71 -15.73
N VAL A 44 -2.30 9.15 -16.80
CA VAL A 44 -2.83 7.78 -16.83
C VAL A 44 -1.94 6.94 -17.73
N LEU A 45 -1.25 5.96 -17.16
CA LEU A 45 -0.44 5.00 -17.92
C LEU A 45 -1.20 3.67 -18.05
N ARG A 46 -1.48 3.28 -19.29
CA ARG A 46 -2.22 2.04 -19.62
C ARG A 46 -1.26 0.93 -20.07
N ALA A 47 -1.75 -0.31 -20.04
CA ALA A 47 -1.01 -1.46 -20.57
C ALA A 47 -0.52 -1.21 -22.01
N GLY A 48 0.73 -1.58 -22.29
CA GLY A 48 1.39 -1.34 -23.57
C GLY A 48 1.90 0.10 -23.78
N GLN A 49 1.62 1.03 -22.87
CA GLN A 49 2.19 2.38 -22.92
C GLN A 49 3.51 2.46 -22.16
N GLY A 50 4.30 3.49 -22.45
CA GLY A 50 5.53 3.78 -21.73
C GLY A 50 5.76 5.29 -21.64
N LEU A 51 6.45 5.70 -20.57
CA LEU A 51 6.91 7.06 -20.39
C LEU A 51 8.32 7.16 -20.93
N ARG A 52 8.54 8.05 -21.90
CA ARG A 52 9.88 8.30 -22.45
C ARG A 52 10.44 9.59 -21.85
N SER A 53 11.71 9.56 -21.48
CA SER A 53 12.44 10.78 -21.14
C SER A 53 12.64 11.63 -22.39
N ALA A 54 12.42 12.95 -22.29
CA ALA A 54 12.72 13.88 -23.38
C ALA A 54 14.23 14.14 -23.55
N HIS A 55 15.03 13.80 -22.53
CA HIS A 55 16.45 14.14 -22.44
C HIS A 55 17.37 12.91 -22.45
N SER A 56 16.82 11.70 -22.63
CA SER A 56 17.58 10.45 -22.69
C SER A 56 16.79 9.36 -23.39
N ASP A 57 17.46 8.28 -23.79
CA ASP A 57 16.81 7.10 -24.38
C ASP A 57 16.10 6.20 -23.35
N VAL A 58 16.05 6.62 -22.09
CA VAL A 58 15.37 5.88 -21.03
C VAL A 58 13.85 5.92 -21.24
N SER A 59 13.24 4.74 -21.22
CA SER A 59 11.80 4.56 -21.21
C SER A 59 11.36 3.71 -20.03
N LEU A 60 10.26 4.10 -19.40
CA LEU A 60 9.61 3.37 -18.32
C LEU A 60 8.32 2.76 -18.87
N GLY A 61 8.37 1.47 -19.19
CA GLY A 61 7.21 0.73 -19.64
C GLY A 61 6.18 0.53 -18.53
N TYR A 62 4.92 0.36 -18.92
CA TYR A 62 3.82 0.07 -17.99
C TYR A 62 4.13 -1.11 -17.05
N GLU A 63 4.64 -2.23 -17.55
CA GLU A 63 4.91 -3.41 -16.71
C GLU A 63 5.93 -3.12 -15.59
N LEU A 64 6.98 -2.37 -15.93
CA LEU A 64 7.97 -1.96 -14.95
C LEU A 64 7.36 -1.02 -13.91
N MET A 65 6.58 -0.03 -14.35
CA MET A 65 5.89 0.89 -13.43
C MET A 65 4.89 0.16 -12.54
N ARG A 66 4.15 -0.81 -13.08
CA ARG A 66 3.22 -1.65 -12.33
C ARG A 66 3.95 -2.44 -11.26
N GLN A 67 5.09 -3.04 -11.59
CA GLN A 67 5.92 -3.79 -10.65
C GLN A 67 6.45 -2.87 -9.54
N VAL A 68 7.01 -1.71 -9.88
CA VAL A 68 7.49 -0.73 -8.90
C VAL A 68 6.36 -0.29 -7.97
N MET A 69 5.16 -0.02 -8.51
CA MET A 69 4.00 0.34 -7.70
C MET A 69 3.57 -0.77 -6.75
N MET A 70 3.49 -2.02 -7.22
CA MET A 70 3.17 -3.15 -6.35
C MET A 70 4.17 -3.30 -5.21
N GLU A 71 5.47 -3.23 -5.50
CA GLU A 71 6.51 -3.34 -4.46
C GLU A 71 6.43 -2.18 -3.45
N ALA A 72 6.19 -0.95 -3.93
CA ALA A 72 5.98 0.19 -3.05
C ALA A 72 4.73 0.03 -2.15
N LEU A 73 3.63 -0.49 -2.69
CA LEU A 73 2.40 -0.76 -1.92
C LEU A 73 2.63 -1.87 -0.88
N ARG A 74 3.37 -2.93 -1.23
CA ARG A 74 3.75 -4.01 -0.31
C ARG A 74 4.61 -3.51 0.84
N ALA A 75 5.63 -2.70 0.54
CA ALA A 75 6.47 -2.08 1.56
C ALA A 75 5.64 -1.19 2.50
N ARG A 76 4.73 -0.39 1.94
CA ARG A 76 3.85 0.47 2.74
C ARG A 76 2.89 -0.32 3.63
N LEU A 77 2.37 -1.45 3.16
CA LEU A 77 1.56 -2.35 4.00
C LEU A 77 2.37 -2.90 5.17
N SER A 78 3.63 -3.30 4.94
CA SER A 78 4.53 -3.76 6.01
C SER A 78 4.74 -2.69 7.08
N GLU A 79 5.00 -1.43 6.68
CA GLU A 79 5.14 -0.32 7.63
C GLU A 79 3.86 -0.06 8.44
N LEU A 80 2.69 -0.17 7.80
CA LEU A 80 1.41 0.03 8.47
C LEU A 80 1.10 -1.11 9.43
N ASP A 81 1.44 -2.35 9.06
CA ASP A 81 1.28 -3.52 9.91
C ASP A 81 2.14 -3.40 11.19
N GLU A 82 3.42 -3.03 11.05
CA GLU A 82 4.30 -2.76 12.18
C GLU A 82 3.75 -1.67 13.11
N LYS A 83 3.20 -0.59 12.54
CA LYS A 83 2.56 0.49 13.32
C LYS A 83 1.31 0.00 14.03
N LEU A 84 0.46 -0.76 13.35
CA LEU A 84 -0.76 -1.33 13.92
C LEU A 84 -0.42 -2.29 15.07
N VAL A 85 0.51 -3.23 14.87
CA VAL A 85 0.99 -4.14 15.91
C VAL A 85 1.63 -3.39 17.09
N GLY A 86 2.43 -2.35 16.83
CA GLY A 86 2.99 -1.50 17.88
C GLY A 86 1.92 -0.75 18.68
N THR A 87 0.85 -0.29 18.03
CA THR A 87 -0.26 0.40 18.69
C THR A 87 -1.24 -0.53 19.42
N GLU A 88 -1.45 -1.76 18.91
CA GLU A 88 -2.29 -2.77 19.55
C GLU A 88 -1.54 -3.52 20.66
N GLY A 89 -0.22 -3.72 20.53
CA GLY A 89 0.65 -4.34 21.51
C GLY A 89 0.79 -3.53 22.81
N GLY A 90 0.69 -2.20 22.73
CA GLY A 90 0.65 -1.31 23.89
C GLY A 90 -0.71 -1.27 24.62
N ASN A 91 -1.75 -1.92 24.08
CA ASN A 91 -3.11 -1.83 24.59
C ASN A 91 -3.88 -3.16 24.57
N LYS A 92 -3.19 -4.31 24.59
CA LYS A 92 -3.85 -5.57 24.95
C LYS A 92 -4.12 -5.52 26.46
N PRO A 93 -5.39 -5.47 26.92
CA PRO A 93 -5.66 -5.80 28.31
C PRO A 93 -5.06 -7.19 28.57
N ILE A 94 -4.25 -7.28 29.62
CA ILE A 94 -3.59 -8.50 30.12
C ILE A 94 -4.61 -9.64 30.33
N GLU A 95 -5.90 -9.33 30.37
CA GLU A 95 -7.02 -10.27 30.49
C GLU A 95 -7.09 -11.35 29.39
N LYS A 96 -6.55 -11.12 28.19
CA LYS A 96 -6.51 -12.16 27.12
C LYS A 96 -5.27 -13.06 27.14
N LEU A 97 -4.30 -12.79 28.02
CA LEU A 97 -3.11 -13.64 28.23
C LEU A 97 -3.27 -14.62 29.41
N GLN A 98 -4.38 -14.55 30.16
CA GLN A 98 -4.62 -15.41 31.34
C GLN A 98 -5.52 -16.63 31.09
N TYR A 99 -5.99 -16.87 29.87
CA TYR A 99 -6.74 -18.09 29.53
C TYR A 99 -5.89 -19.12 28.78
N GLY A 100 -4.62 -19.23 29.13
CA GLY A 100 -3.75 -20.34 28.75
C GLY A 100 -3.66 -21.34 29.89
N ASP A 101 -4.47 -22.39 29.81
CA ASP A 101 -4.33 -23.70 30.46
C ASP A 101 -3.94 -23.73 31.95
N GLN A 102 -4.96 -23.60 32.80
CA GLN A 102 -5.05 -24.48 33.95
C GLN A 102 -5.55 -25.85 33.48
N THR A 103 -4.66 -26.69 32.95
CA THR A 103 -4.93 -28.13 32.90
C THR A 103 -4.67 -28.72 34.29
N GLU A 104 -5.77 -28.79 35.04
CA GLU A 104 -6.25 -29.89 35.88
C GLU A 104 -5.32 -30.61 36.88
N ALA A 105 -5.93 -30.85 38.04
CA ALA A 105 -5.47 -31.56 39.22
C ALA A 105 -5.35 -33.09 39.01
#